data_AF-X1LSG7-F1
#
_entry.id   AF-X1LSG7-F1
#
_cell.length_a   1.000
_cell.length_b   1.000
_cell.length_c   1.000
_cell.angle_alpha   90.00
_cell.angle_beta   90.00
_cell.angle_gamma   90.00
#
_symmetry.space_group_name_H-M   'P 1'
#
loop_
_entity.id
_entity.type
_entity.pdbx_description
1 polymer ?
#
loop_
_entity_poly.entity_id
_entity_poly.type
_entity_poly.pdbx_seq_one_letter_code
_entity_poly.pdbx_strand_id
1 'polypeptide(L)'
;MTEKTEIKKTDLKKVELEKTVLPSKIEKPIPDICTFRGIRRVVMTRVWEKADKLEKEGTPMLIGDFGKMISTEWDIAKKEIPKVCQRQPIVAEKDLEKPEVPSLTEEMSQLEMKITALKEQKAELSDTETPCVPCGASEETSVETSEETSEETSEETSETESTD
;
A
#
# COMPACT_ATOMS: atom_id res chain seq x y z
N MET A 1 -7.69 23.72 56.96
CA MET A 1 -6.66 22.72 57.31
C MET A 1 -6.60 21.72 56.16
N THR A 2 -5.40 21.23 55.84
CA THR A 2 -4.97 20.37 54.71
C THR A 2 -4.80 21.10 53.36
N GLU A 3 -3.75 20.89 52.58
CA GLU A 3 -2.34 20.53 52.81
C GLU A 3 -1.65 20.97 51.51
N LYS A 4 -0.66 21.88 51.59
CA LYS A 4 0.08 22.32 50.40
C LYS A 4 1.23 21.34 50.16
N THR A 5 1.11 20.51 49.12
CA THR A 5 2.19 19.62 48.69
C THR A 5 3.15 20.38 47.78
N GLU A 6 4.33 20.65 48.31
CA GLU A 6 5.43 21.36 47.67
C GLU A 6 6.26 20.37 46.84
N ILE A 7 6.10 20.40 45.51
CA ILE A 7 6.87 19.55 44.59
C ILE A 7 8.20 20.25 44.29
N LYS A 8 9.28 19.68 44.83
CA LYS A 8 10.66 20.11 44.61
C LYS A 8 11.06 19.93 43.14
N LYS A 9 11.47 21.04 42.51
CA LYS A 9 12.19 21.06 41.24
C LYS A 9 13.57 20.42 41.45
N THR A 10 13.83 19.31 40.76
CA THR A 10 15.16 18.76 40.57
C THR A 10 15.70 19.20 39.22
N ASP A 11 16.82 19.92 39.26
CA ASP A 11 17.59 20.38 38.11
C ASP A 11 18.10 19.20 37.28
N LEU A 12 17.48 19.00 36.12
CA LEU A 12 18.00 18.15 35.06
C LEU A 12 19.02 18.93 34.24
N LYS A 13 20.27 18.62 34.57
CA LYS A 13 21.52 18.99 33.93
C LYS A 13 21.41 18.97 32.39
N LYS A 14 21.39 20.15 31.80
CA LYS A 14 21.49 20.40 30.35
C LYS A 14 22.90 20.01 29.90
N VAL A 15 23.04 18.82 29.30
CA VAL A 15 24.24 18.45 28.55
C VAL A 15 24.10 19.09 27.17
N GLU A 16 24.74 20.25 27.00
CA GLU A 16 24.93 20.85 25.69
C GLU A 16 25.91 19.98 24.90
N LEU A 17 25.35 19.02 24.18
CA LEU A 17 26.04 18.36 23.08
C LEU A 17 26.09 19.40 21.94
N GLU A 18 27.23 20.08 21.81
CA GLU A 18 27.58 20.86 20.62
C GLU A 18 27.53 19.93 19.41
N LYS A 19 26.35 19.84 18.80
CA LYS A 19 26.17 19.26 17.48
C LYS A 19 26.77 20.27 16.52
N THR A 20 27.96 19.98 16.03
CA THR A 20 28.54 20.61 14.84
C THR A 20 27.50 20.59 13.72
N VAL A 21 26.78 21.71 13.58
CA VAL A 21 25.89 22.00 12.48
C VAL A 21 26.79 22.31 11.29
N LEU A 22 27.20 21.26 10.58
CA LEU A 22 27.59 21.42 9.18
C LEU A 22 26.43 22.15 8.50
N PRO A 23 26.69 23.20 7.70
CA PRO A 23 25.63 23.90 6.99
C PRO A 23 24.95 22.89 6.07
N SER A 24 23.83 22.34 6.53
CA SER A 24 22.97 21.45 5.77
C SER A 24 22.52 22.27 4.58
N LYS A 25 23.19 22.02 3.46
CA LYS A 25 22.83 22.46 2.12
C LYS A 25 21.30 22.45 2.07
N ILE A 26 20.70 23.63 1.89
CA ILE A 26 19.25 23.79 1.90
C ILE A 26 18.74 23.06 0.66
N GLU A 27 18.52 21.76 0.80
CA GLU A 27 17.87 20.93 -0.19
C GLU A 27 16.44 21.44 -0.25
N LYS A 28 16.12 22.11 -1.35
CA LYS A 28 14.74 22.52 -1.61
C LYS A 28 13.87 21.26 -1.47
N PRO A 29 12.79 21.31 -0.67
CA PRO A 29 11.96 20.15 -0.45
C PRO A 29 11.45 19.64 -1.81
N ILE A 30 11.57 18.33 -2.02
CA ILE A 30 11.05 17.68 -3.22
C ILE A 30 9.53 17.92 -3.26
N PRO A 31 8.97 18.47 -4.36
CA PRO A 31 7.53 18.68 -4.46
C PRO A 31 6.77 17.36 -4.28
N ASP A 32 5.65 17.38 -3.58
CA ASP A 32 4.87 16.17 -3.28
C ASP A 32 4.48 15.40 -4.55
N ILE A 33 4.15 16.11 -5.63
CA ILE A 33 3.81 15.51 -6.94
C ILE A 33 4.94 14.66 -7.54
N CYS A 34 6.18 14.87 -7.10
CA CYS A 34 7.36 14.13 -7.55
C CYS A 34 7.61 12.84 -6.78
N THR A 35 6.82 12.57 -5.73
CA THR A 35 6.90 11.33 -4.96
C THR A 35 5.65 10.50 -5.19
N PHE A 36 5.77 9.17 -5.17
CA PHE A 36 4.61 8.28 -5.36
C PHE A 36 3.52 8.48 -4.29
N ARG A 37 3.92 8.69 -3.03
CA ARG A 37 2.97 8.94 -1.94
C ARG A 37 2.36 10.35 -2.05
N GLY A 38 3.14 11.33 -2.48
CA GLY A 38 2.68 12.71 -2.58
C GLY A 38 1.75 12.93 -3.78
N ILE A 39 2.02 12.35 -4.96
CA ILE A 39 1.08 12.46 -6.09
C ILE A 39 -0.30 11.89 -5.76
N ARG A 40 -0.36 10.76 -5.04
CA ARG A 40 -1.63 10.20 -4.57
C ARG A 40 -2.38 11.15 -3.64
N ARG A 41 -1.66 11.81 -2.73
CA ARG A 41 -2.27 12.82 -1.84
C ARG A 41 -2.80 14.00 -2.64
N VAL A 42 -2.01 14.55 -3.56
CA VAL A 42 -2.39 15.68 -4.41
C VAL A 42 -3.65 15.35 -5.22
N VAL A 43 -3.69 14.17 -5.87
CA VAL A 43 -4.86 13.73 -6.65
C VAL A 43 -6.09 13.61 -5.76
N MET A 44 -5.98 12.95 -4.60
CA MET A 44 -7.14 12.80 -3.70
C MET A 44 -7.64 14.14 -3.19
N THR A 45 -6.75 15.08 -2.83
CA THR A 45 -7.14 16.43 -2.41
C THR A 45 -7.93 17.14 -3.51
N ARG A 46 -7.45 17.13 -4.76
CA ARG A 46 -8.16 17.75 -5.89
C ARG A 46 -9.52 17.12 -6.16
N VAL A 47 -9.61 15.79 -6.04
CA VAL A 47 -10.88 15.07 -6.23
C VAL A 47 -11.89 15.44 -5.14
N TRP A 48 -11.47 15.50 -3.88
CA TRP A 48 -12.33 15.94 -2.78
C TRP A 48 -12.78 17.39 -2.94
N GLU A 49 -11.89 18.30 -3.32
CA GLU A 49 -12.26 19.70 -3.61
C GLU A 49 -13.33 19.81 -4.71
N LYS A 50 -13.24 18.96 -5.75
CA LYS A 50 -14.28 18.89 -6.80
C LYS A 50 -15.58 18.29 -6.30
N ALA A 51 -15.52 17.23 -5.50
CA ALA A 51 -16.70 16.61 -4.91
C ALA A 51 -17.44 17.61 -4.00
N ASP A 52 -16.72 18.31 -3.12
CA ASP A 52 -17.27 19.35 -2.25
C ASP A 52 -17.90 20.50 -3.06
N LYS A 53 -17.33 20.82 -4.23
CA LYS A 53 -17.89 21.84 -5.12
C LYS A 53 -19.20 21.37 -5.75
N LEU A 54 -19.27 20.13 -6.23
CA LEU A 54 -20.50 19.56 -6.80
C LEU A 54 -21.62 19.47 -5.74
N GLU A 55 -21.26 19.10 -4.51
CA GLU A 55 -22.20 19.07 -3.38
C GLU A 55 -22.78 20.48 -3.09
N LYS A 56 -21.91 21.50 -3.06
CA LYS A 56 -22.35 22.91 -2.89
C LYS A 56 -23.23 23.41 -4.04
N GLU A 57 -23.00 22.90 -5.25
CA GLU A 57 -23.81 23.21 -6.44
C GLU A 57 -25.13 22.40 -6.47
N GLY A 58 -25.34 21.48 -5.52
CA GLY A 58 -26.53 20.63 -5.46
C GLY A 58 -26.56 19.56 -6.55
N THR A 59 -25.43 19.27 -7.19
CA THR A 59 -25.33 18.21 -8.21
C THR A 59 -25.03 16.88 -7.53
N PRO A 60 -25.96 15.90 -7.57
CA PRO A 60 -25.72 14.60 -6.97
C PRO A 60 -24.63 13.84 -7.73
N MET A 61 -23.70 13.22 -7.02
CA MET A 61 -22.72 12.30 -7.63
C MET A 61 -23.32 10.89 -7.69
N LEU A 62 -23.23 10.25 -8.85
CA LEU A 62 -23.68 8.86 -9.01
C LEU A 62 -22.57 7.87 -8.62
N ILE A 63 -22.97 6.62 -8.47
CA ILE A 63 -22.04 5.50 -8.22
C ILE A 63 -21.04 5.43 -9.39
N GLY A 64 -19.75 5.51 -9.05
CA GLY A 64 -18.65 5.44 -10.01
C GLY A 64 -18.12 6.79 -10.51
N ASP A 65 -18.85 7.90 -10.34
CA ASP A 65 -18.37 9.22 -10.77
C ASP A 65 -17.11 9.65 -10.02
N PHE A 66 -17.05 9.32 -8.72
CA PHE A 66 -15.84 9.54 -7.91
C PHE A 66 -14.61 8.81 -8.49
N GLY A 67 -14.77 7.56 -8.94
CA GLY A 67 -13.70 6.80 -9.57
C GLY A 67 -13.24 7.39 -10.91
N LYS A 68 -14.18 7.90 -11.71
CA LYS A 68 -13.86 8.63 -12.96
C LYS A 68 -13.10 9.93 -12.67
N MET A 69 -13.48 10.66 -11.62
CA MET A 69 -12.77 11.88 -11.19
C MET A 69 -11.33 11.57 -10.77
N ILE A 70 -11.11 10.51 -9.98
CA ILE A 70 -9.75 10.06 -9.63
C ILE A 70 -8.93 9.77 -10.87
N SER A 71 -9.47 8.98 -11.80
CA SER A 71 -8.76 8.59 -13.02
C SER A 71 -8.36 9.81 -13.85
N THR A 72 -9.27 10.77 -13.98
CA THR A 72 -9.05 12.02 -14.71
C THR A 72 -7.95 12.87 -14.04
N GLU A 73 -8.05 13.10 -12.72
CA GLU A 73 -7.04 13.87 -11.98
C GLU A 73 -5.68 13.18 -11.93
N TRP A 74 -5.66 11.85 -11.90
CA TRP A 74 -4.43 11.08 -11.95
C TRP A 74 -3.69 11.27 -13.27
N ASP A 75 -4.40 11.26 -14.40
CA ASP A 75 -3.79 11.51 -15.70
C ASP A 75 -3.35 12.96 -15.90
N ILE A 76 -4.04 13.92 -15.30
CA ILE A 76 -3.59 15.32 -15.23
C ILE A 76 -2.28 15.40 -14.42
N ALA A 77 -2.24 14.80 -13.24
CA ALA A 77 -1.07 14.82 -12.38
C ALA A 77 0.15 14.17 -13.06
N LYS A 78 -0.02 13.04 -13.78
CA LYS A 78 1.05 12.43 -14.58
C LYS A 78 1.66 13.39 -15.60
N LYS A 79 0.83 14.22 -16.26
CA LYS A 79 1.28 15.21 -17.25
C LYS A 79 2.01 16.40 -16.60
N GLU A 80 1.75 16.66 -15.31
CA GLU A 80 2.43 17.70 -14.54
C GLU A 80 3.80 17.25 -14.02
N ILE A 81 4.01 15.96 -13.73
CA ILE A 81 5.30 15.41 -13.26
C ILE A 81 6.49 15.92 -14.07
N PRO A 82 6.57 15.77 -15.41
CA PRO A 82 7.75 16.20 -16.15
C PRO A 82 7.96 17.73 -16.16
N LYS A 83 6.93 18.52 -15.85
CA LYS A 83 7.00 19.99 -15.79
C LYS A 83 7.55 20.47 -14.45
N VAL A 84 7.15 19.81 -13.37
CA VAL A 84 7.47 20.21 -11.98
C VAL A 84 8.70 19.48 -11.47
N CYS A 85 8.78 18.19 -11.75
CA CYS A 85 9.84 17.31 -11.31
C CYS A 85 10.99 17.41 -12.30
N GLN A 86 11.82 18.44 -12.12
CA GLN A 86 13.12 18.47 -12.75
C GLN A 86 13.83 17.18 -12.35
N ARG A 87 14.25 16.37 -13.33
CA ARG A 87 15.14 15.24 -13.09
C ARG A 87 16.40 15.81 -12.45
N GLN A 88 16.45 15.81 -11.13
CA GLN A 88 17.72 15.76 -10.44
C GLN A 88 18.42 14.54 -11.04
N PRO A 89 19.64 14.68 -11.60
CA PRO A 89 20.38 13.50 -12.00
C PRO A 89 20.40 12.63 -10.76
N ILE A 90 19.82 11.43 -10.86
CA ILE A 90 20.05 10.39 -9.87
C ILE A 90 21.56 10.24 -9.94
N VAL A 91 22.26 10.86 -9.00
CA VAL A 91 23.67 10.59 -8.79
C VAL A 91 23.60 9.13 -8.41
N ALA A 92 23.79 8.27 -9.41
CA ALA A 92 23.93 6.86 -9.18
C ALA A 92 25.00 6.80 -8.11
N GLU A 93 24.63 6.33 -6.92
CA GLU A 93 25.56 5.86 -5.91
C GLU A 93 26.32 4.69 -6.54
N LYS A 94 27.18 5.01 -7.51
CA LYS A 94 28.43 4.32 -7.73
C LYS A 94 29.13 4.46 -6.40
N ASP A 95 29.46 3.34 -5.78
CA ASP A 95 30.01 3.18 -4.44
C ASP A 95 29.01 2.73 -3.36
N LEU A 96 27.88 2.11 -3.75
CA LEU A 96 27.52 0.87 -3.06
C LEU A 96 28.52 -0.19 -3.50
N GLU A 97 29.65 -0.22 -2.78
CA GLU A 97 30.52 -1.39 -2.71
C GLU A 97 29.63 -2.61 -2.64
N LYS A 98 29.61 -3.36 -3.74
CA LYS A 98 29.06 -4.69 -3.84
C LYS A 98 29.54 -5.43 -2.58
N PRO A 99 28.69 -5.73 -1.59
CA PRO A 99 29.13 -6.64 -0.54
C PRO A 99 29.52 -7.90 -1.29
N GLU A 100 30.78 -8.29 -1.18
CA GLU A 100 31.23 -9.60 -1.60
C GLU A 100 30.34 -10.59 -0.86
N VAL A 101 29.29 -11.04 -1.55
CA VAL A 101 28.45 -12.12 -1.06
C VAL A 101 29.39 -13.31 -0.99
N PRO A 102 29.75 -13.82 0.21
CA PRO A 102 30.56 -15.01 0.28
C PRO A 102 29.82 -16.11 -0.50
N SER A 103 30.57 -16.71 -1.40
CA SER A 103 30.17 -17.72 -2.37
C SER A 103 29.14 -18.71 -1.80
N LEU A 104 27.86 -18.46 -2.09
CA LEU A 104 26.69 -19.26 -1.69
C LEU A 104 26.74 -20.72 -2.22
N THR A 105 27.76 -21.07 -3.00
CA THR A 105 27.97 -22.39 -3.58
C THR A 105 28.48 -23.43 -2.57
N GLU A 106 29.28 -23.04 -1.56
CA GLU A 106 29.74 -24.00 -0.54
C GLU A 106 28.62 -24.38 0.43
N GLU A 107 27.76 -23.43 0.83
CA GLU A 107 26.64 -23.73 1.72
C GLU A 107 25.54 -24.54 1.02
N MET A 108 25.29 -24.27 -0.28
CA MET A 108 24.36 -25.09 -1.08
C MET A 108 24.88 -26.52 -1.24
N SER A 109 26.18 -26.72 -1.46
CA SER A 109 26.78 -28.06 -1.54
C SER A 109 26.70 -28.83 -0.22
N GLN A 110 26.92 -28.16 0.92
CA GLN A 110 26.74 -28.77 2.24
C GLN A 110 25.27 -29.12 2.55
N LEU A 111 24.31 -28.32 2.07
CA LEU A 111 22.89 -28.60 2.21
C LEU A 111 22.45 -29.79 1.35
N GLU A 112 22.94 -29.90 0.11
CA GLU A 112 22.64 -31.04 -0.77
C GLU A 112 23.12 -32.38 -0.18
N MET A 113 24.33 -32.40 0.41
CA MET A 113 24.84 -33.59 1.10
C MET A 113 24.02 -33.99 2.34
N LYS A 114 23.50 -33.01 3.09
CA LYS A 114 22.64 -33.30 4.25
C LYS A 114 21.28 -33.85 3.83
N ILE A 115 20.74 -33.38 2.71
CA ILE A 115 19.45 -33.85 2.18
C ILE A 115 19.54 -35.31 1.71
N THR A 116 20.65 -35.73 1.09
CA THR A 116 20.84 -37.13 0.68
C THR A 116 20.99 -38.06 1.88
N ALA A 117 21.77 -37.68 2.89
CA ALA A 117 21.94 -38.48 4.10
C ALA A 117 20.62 -38.67 4.89
N LEU A 118 19.78 -37.63 4.97
CA LEU A 118 18.47 -37.73 5.63
C LEU A 118 17.47 -38.60 4.87
N LYS A 119 17.55 -38.64 3.53
CA LYS A 119 16.70 -39.54 2.72
C LYS A 119 17.06 -41.01 2.94
N GLU A 120 18.34 -41.32 3.10
CA GLU A 120 18.82 -42.68 3.36
C GLU A 120 18.37 -43.18 4.74
N GLN A 121 18.51 -42.36 5.78
CA GLN A 121 18.00 -42.71 7.12
C GLN A 121 16.47 -42.84 7.19
N LYS A 122 15.73 -42.07 6.37
CA LYS A 122 14.27 -42.19 6.29
C LYS A 122 13.83 -43.48 5.59
N ALA A 123 14.61 -43.97 4.63
CA ALA A 123 14.31 -45.23 3.95
C ALA A 123 14.45 -46.45 4.89
N GLU A 124 15.40 -46.41 5.83
CA GLU A 124 15.55 -47.48 6.84
C GLU A 124 14.44 -47.47 7.91
N LEU A 125 13.67 -46.38 8.02
CA LEU A 125 12.60 -46.22 9.01
C LEU A 125 11.18 -46.50 8.47
N SER A 126 11.04 -46.84 7.19
CA SER A 126 9.72 -47.06 6.55
C SER A 126 9.25 -48.51 6.46
N ASP A 127 10.02 -49.51 6.94
CA ASP A 127 9.66 -50.94 6.83
C ASP A 127 8.79 -51.49 7.99
N THR A 128 8.16 -50.64 8.81
CA THR A 128 7.13 -51.08 9.77
C THR A 128 5.75 -50.56 9.37
N GLU A 129 5.20 -51.12 8.30
CA GLU A 129 3.79 -50.97 7.94
C GLU A 129 2.92 -51.79 8.90
N THR A 130 2.19 -51.10 9.77
CA THR A 130 0.98 -51.67 10.40
C THR A 130 -0.21 -51.29 9.50
N PRO A 131 -1.00 -52.25 8.98
CA PRO A 131 -2.10 -51.97 8.08
C PRO A 131 -3.23 -51.24 8.81
N CYS A 132 -3.49 -49.99 8.43
CA CYS A 132 -4.66 -49.24 8.86
C CYS A 132 -5.83 -49.41 7.89
N VAL A 133 -6.95 -49.81 8.48
CA VAL A 133 -8.26 -50.07 7.89
C VAL A 133 -8.86 -48.80 7.29
N PRO A 134 -9.57 -48.87 6.14
CA PRO A 134 -10.27 -47.73 5.58
C PRO A 134 -11.59 -47.45 6.33
N CYS A 135 -11.67 -46.28 6.95
CA CYS A 135 -12.93 -45.58 7.24
C CYS A 135 -12.80 -44.22 6.55
N GLY A 136 -13.72 -43.69 5.77
CA GLY A 136 -15.15 -43.88 5.63
C GLY A 136 -15.66 -42.51 5.16
N ALA A 137 -16.37 -42.49 4.05
CA ALA A 137 -16.85 -41.30 3.36
C ALA A 137 -17.83 -40.45 4.20
N SER A 138 -17.79 -39.12 4.06
CA SER A 138 -18.95 -38.21 4.13
C SER A 138 -18.49 -36.87 3.53
N GLU A 139 -18.87 -36.53 2.30
CA GLU A 139 -20.11 -35.88 1.88
C GLU A 139 -20.01 -34.36 1.84
N GLU A 140 -20.39 -33.88 0.66
CA GLU A 140 -20.34 -32.54 0.15
C GLU A 140 -21.45 -31.70 0.80
N THR A 141 -21.22 -30.41 1.02
CA THR A 141 -22.33 -29.46 1.18
C THR A 141 -22.04 -28.21 0.36
N SER A 142 -22.63 -28.22 -0.83
CA SER A 142 -22.89 -27.07 -1.68
C SER A 142 -23.79 -26.08 -0.93
N VAL A 143 -23.40 -24.81 -0.92
CA VAL A 143 -24.31 -23.71 -0.56
C VAL A 143 -24.47 -22.85 -1.80
N GLU A 144 -25.55 -23.12 -2.52
CA GLU A 144 -26.15 -22.16 -3.45
C GLU A 144 -26.81 -21.04 -2.64
N THR A 145 -26.70 -19.80 -3.13
CA THR A 145 -27.60 -18.73 -2.70
C THR A 145 -27.93 -17.86 -3.91
N SER A 146 -29.12 -18.14 -4.45
CA SER A 146 -30.10 -17.26 -5.11
C SER A 146 -29.72 -15.77 -5.19
N GLU A 147 -29.65 -15.16 -6.37
CA GLU A 147 -30.78 -14.77 -7.24
C GLU A 147 -31.73 -13.78 -6.53
N GLU A 148 -31.48 -12.48 -6.71
CA GLU A 148 -32.53 -11.46 -6.70
C GLU A 148 -32.43 -10.66 -8.00
N THR A 149 -33.35 -11.03 -8.89
CA THR A 149 -33.87 -10.27 -10.03
C THR A 149 -34.76 -9.16 -9.47
N SER A 150 -34.46 -7.90 -9.82
CA SER A 150 -35.41 -6.79 -9.64
C SER A 150 -35.79 -6.22 -11.00
N GLU A 151 -37.08 -6.35 -11.24
CA GLU A 151 -37.93 -5.99 -12.37
C GLU A 151 -37.75 -4.57 -12.92
N GLU A 152 -38.12 -4.49 -14.20
CA GLU A 152 -38.30 -3.30 -15.03
C GLU A 152 -39.30 -2.29 -14.45
N THR A 153 -39.14 -1.01 -14.78
CA THR A 153 -40.29 -0.14 -15.00
C THR A 153 -39.99 0.82 -16.15
N SER A 154 -40.82 0.67 -17.18
CA SER A 154 -40.96 1.45 -18.40
C SER A 154 -41.80 2.72 -18.21
N GLU A 155 -41.92 3.50 -19.29
CA GLU A 155 -42.80 4.68 -19.51
C GLU A 155 -42.28 5.99 -18.88
N GLU A 156 -42.31 7.15 -19.54
CA GLU A 156 -43.27 7.63 -20.52
C GLU A 156 -42.66 8.73 -21.41
N THR A 157 -43.15 8.78 -22.64
CA THR A 157 -42.98 9.82 -23.67
C THR A 157 -43.77 11.09 -23.35
N SER A 158 -43.27 12.27 -23.73
CA SER A 158 -44.12 13.29 -24.37
C SER A 158 -43.31 14.36 -25.09
N GLU A 159 -43.70 14.57 -26.34
CA GLU A 159 -43.25 15.58 -27.29
C GLU A 159 -43.80 16.98 -26.99
N THR A 160 -43.36 17.95 -27.82
CA THR A 160 -43.99 19.24 -28.16
C THR A 160 -43.92 20.39 -27.14
N GLU A 161 -43.32 21.52 -27.54
CA GLU A 161 -44.09 22.66 -28.07
C GLU A 161 -43.15 23.68 -28.74
N SER A 162 -43.56 24.12 -29.93
CA SER A 162 -42.96 25.17 -30.74
C SER A 162 -43.63 26.49 -30.36
N THR A 163 -42.89 27.56 -30.13
CA THR A 163 -43.47 28.92 -30.09
C THR A 163 -42.48 29.97 -30.59
N ASP A 164 -42.95 30.70 -31.61
CA ASP A 164 -42.45 31.90 -32.31
C ASP A 164 -41.08 31.92 -33.00
#